data_AF-A0A507WJR2-F1
#
_entry.id   AF-A0A507WJR2-F1
#
_cell.length_a   1.000
_cell.length_b   1.000
_cell.length_c   1.000
_cell.angle_alpha   90.00
_cell.angle_beta   90.00
_cell.angle_gamma   90.00
#
_symmetry.space_group_name_H-M   'P 1'
#
loop_
_entity.id
_entity.type
_entity.pdbx_description
1 polymer ?
#
loop_
_entity_poly.entity_id
_entity_poly.type
_entity_poly.pdbx_seq_one_letter_code
_entity_poly.pdbx_strand_id
1 'polypeptide(L)'
;MSFQKIAPCLSKVETALKQCLSALNAEHPVSVSALTETISHCANALNQLQPIISELVKAEDSQSFIICCVRDYALELLFSLDETQAAYKPRPHGDNIELIHELLEVIDDDEPSPPLASEETSGTTQKTYPPAFSEAMNRYFEIDERLGGDHPETKHSFMVAMHLAPDWFRDDFAKMIEDKGLLPQSSGYLADGTPVYSLEAIAEKAGITIEQAEQELHMMLSVRQELGFSLDGVINDSSCVHSKQ
;
A
#
# COMPACT_ATOMS: atom_id res chain seq x y z
N MET A 1 7.19 1.66 17.00
CA MET A 1 6.61 1.27 18.32
C MET A 1 7.28 0.00 18.87
N SER A 2 7.81 -0.05 20.11
CA SER A 2 8.36 -1.32 20.68
C SER A 2 8.42 -1.44 22.22
N PHE A 3 8.50 -0.33 22.95
CA PHE A 3 8.72 -0.37 24.42
C PHE A 3 7.64 -1.08 25.25
N GLN A 4 6.40 -1.18 24.74
CA GLN A 4 5.31 -1.86 25.45
C GLN A 4 5.52 -3.37 25.62
N LYS A 5 6.33 -4.01 24.76
CA LYS A 5 6.59 -5.47 24.83
C LYS A 5 7.80 -5.82 25.69
N ILE A 6 8.74 -4.90 25.88
CA ILE A 6 9.99 -5.11 26.63
C ILE A 6 9.76 -5.04 28.13
N ALA A 7 9.01 -4.04 28.58
CA ALA A 7 8.73 -3.78 29.99
C ALA A 7 8.19 -5.01 30.76
N PRO A 8 7.18 -5.75 30.26
CA PRO A 8 6.68 -6.93 30.95
C PRO A 8 7.69 -8.10 30.97
N CYS A 9 8.53 -8.25 29.94
CA CYS A 9 9.55 -9.30 29.91
C CYS A 9 10.72 -9.01 30.86
N LEU A 10 11.19 -7.75 30.93
CA LEU A 10 12.19 -7.33 31.91
C LEU A 10 11.68 -7.50 33.35
N SER A 11 10.41 -7.14 33.61
CA SER A 11 9.79 -7.31 34.93
C SER A 11 9.73 -8.79 35.37
N LYS A 12 9.50 -9.72 34.45
CA LYS A 12 9.54 -11.17 34.72
C LYS A 12 10.94 -11.64 35.06
N VAL A 13 11.96 -11.23 34.29
CA VAL A 13 13.37 -11.56 34.58
C VAL A 13 13.80 -10.99 35.93
N GLU A 14 13.45 -9.73 36.22
CA GLU A 14 13.74 -9.09 37.50
C GLU A 14 13.09 -9.82 38.68
N THR A 15 11.83 -10.22 38.53
CA THR A 15 11.09 -10.97 39.56
C THR A 15 11.73 -12.33 39.81
N ALA A 16 12.10 -13.07 38.75
CA ALA A 16 12.74 -14.37 38.87
C ALA A 16 14.15 -14.27 39.50
N LEU A 17 14.93 -13.24 39.15
CA LEU A 17 16.23 -12.97 39.78
C LEU A 17 16.10 -12.60 41.27
N LYS A 18 15.09 -11.80 41.64
CA LYS A 18 14.80 -11.49 43.06
C LYS A 18 14.41 -12.74 43.85
N GLN A 19 13.67 -13.67 43.23
CA GLN A 19 13.33 -14.96 43.83
C GLN A 19 14.57 -15.84 44.03
N CYS A 20 15.48 -15.92 43.03
CA CYS A 20 16.76 -16.60 43.17
C CYS A 20 17.60 -16.02 44.32
N LEU A 21 17.72 -14.69 44.38
CA LEU A 21 18.50 -14.01 45.42
C LEU A 21 17.92 -14.24 46.83
N SER A 22 16.59 -14.22 46.95
CA SER A 22 15.89 -14.48 48.22
C SER A 22 16.08 -15.93 48.67
N ALA A 23 16.05 -16.88 47.74
CA ALA A 23 16.31 -18.29 48.04
C ALA A 23 17.77 -18.49 48.49
N LEU A 24 18.74 -17.93 47.78
CA LEU A 24 20.17 -18.04 48.10
C LEU A 24 20.55 -17.41 49.46
N ASN A 25 19.86 -16.36 49.87
CA ASN A 25 20.08 -15.67 51.15
C ASN A 25 19.35 -16.31 52.34
N ALA A 26 18.50 -17.32 52.12
CA ALA A 26 17.85 -18.02 53.21
C ALA A 26 18.88 -18.90 53.95
N GLU A 27 18.92 -18.82 55.29
CA GLU A 27 19.85 -19.58 56.15
C GLU A 27 19.65 -21.12 56.12
N HIS A 28 18.78 -21.63 55.24
CA HIS A 28 18.43 -23.05 55.11
C HIS A 28 18.91 -23.58 53.76
N PRO A 29 19.27 -24.87 53.65
CA PRO A 29 19.76 -25.45 52.40
C PRO A 29 18.70 -25.34 51.30
N VAL A 30 18.98 -24.50 50.29
CA VAL A 30 18.14 -24.38 49.10
C VAL A 30 18.16 -25.71 48.37
N SER A 31 16.98 -26.28 48.14
CA SER A 31 16.82 -27.47 47.34
C SER A 31 17.37 -27.25 45.93
N VAL A 32 18.26 -28.13 45.46
CA VAL A 32 18.83 -28.09 44.10
C VAL A 32 17.71 -28.01 43.06
N SER A 33 16.60 -28.71 43.27
CA SER A 33 15.44 -28.66 42.37
C SER A 33 14.79 -27.27 42.27
N ALA A 34 14.66 -26.53 43.37
CA ALA A 34 14.10 -25.19 43.38
C ALA A 34 15.01 -24.18 42.67
N LEU A 35 16.33 -24.35 42.84
CA LEU A 35 17.33 -23.54 42.13
C LEU A 35 17.30 -23.85 40.62
N THR A 36 17.24 -25.13 40.24
CA THR A 36 17.14 -25.56 38.84
C THR A 36 15.88 -25.04 38.16
N GLU A 37 14.73 -25.08 38.85
CA GLU A 37 13.46 -24.56 38.32
C GLU A 37 13.53 -23.04 38.10
N THR A 38 14.07 -22.29 39.08
CA THR A 38 14.17 -20.84 38.96
C THR A 38 15.16 -20.41 37.86
N ILE A 39 16.30 -21.11 37.73
CA ILE A 39 17.25 -20.91 36.63
C ILE A 39 16.60 -21.22 35.28
N SER A 40 15.78 -22.28 35.20
CA SER A 40 15.06 -22.64 33.97
C SER A 40 14.03 -21.56 33.58
N HIS A 41 13.33 -20.98 34.56
CA HIS A 41 12.43 -19.85 34.32
C HIS A 41 13.17 -18.60 33.84
N CYS A 42 14.32 -18.26 34.44
CA CYS A 42 15.18 -17.17 33.97
C CYS A 42 15.67 -17.39 32.53
N ALA A 43 16.14 -18.61 32.22
CA ALA A 43 16.62 -18.96 30.89
C ALA A 43 15.50 -18.84 29.83
N ASN A 44 14.29 -19.29 30.16
CA ASN A 44 13.13 -19.16 29.27
C ASN A 44 12.75 -17.70 29.04
N ALA A 45 12.75 -16.88 30.09
CA ALA A 45 12.45 -15.45 29.97
C ALA A 45 13.51 -14.69 29.13
N LEU A 46 14.78 -15.05 29.25
CA LEU A 46 15.86 -14.51 28.41
C LEU A 46 15.69 -14.92 26.93
N ASN A 47 15.32 -16.18 26.67
CA ASN A 47 15.03 -16.64 25.30
C ASN A 47 13.83 -15.89 24.68
N GLN A 48 12.83 -15.52 25.48
CA GLN A 48 11.70 -14.72 25.01
C GLN A 48 12.06 -13.25 24.73
N LEU A 49 13.10 -12.72 25.40
CA LEU A 49 13.61 -11.36 25.14
C LEU A 49 14.43 -11.30 23.85
N GLN A 50 15.11 -12.37 23.47
CA GLN A 50 15.97 -12.41 22.29
C GLN A 50 15.31 -11.92 20.99
N PRO A 51 14.12 -12.40 20.57
CA PRO A 51 13.46 -11.88 19.38
C PRO A 51 13.09 -10.40 19.51
N ILE A 52 12.69 -9.94 20.70
CA ILE A 52 12.33 -8.53 20.94
C ILE A 52 13.57 -7.64 20.79
N ILE A 53 14.72 -8.08 21.32
CA ILE A 53 16.00 -7.37 21.16
C ILE A 53 16.41 -7.34 19.69
N SER A 54 16.29 -8.46 18.96
CA SER A 54 16.58 -8.49 17.53
C SER A 54 15.71 -7.53 16.72
N GLU A 55 14.42 -7.43 17.03
CA GLU A 55 13.52 -6.46 16.38
C GLU A 55 13.86 -5.01 16.73
N LEU A 56 14.28 -4.73 17.97
CA LEU A 56 14.75 -3.40 18.36
C LEU A 56 16.02 -2.99 17.61
N VAL A 57 16.99 -3.91 17.49
CA VAL A 57 18.23 -3.64 16.76
C VAL A 57 17.92 -3.32 15.31
N LYS A 58 17.05 -4.10 14.66
CA LYS A 58 16.60 -3.79 13.28
C LYS A 58 15.91 -2.43 13.18
N ALA A 59 15.07 -2.08 14.15
CA ALA A 59 14.40 -0.78 14.17
C ALA A 59 15.38 0.38 14.37
N GLU A 60 16.40 0.21 15.21
CA GLU A 60 17.47 1.19 15.42
C GLU A 60 18.34 1.36 14.17
N ASP A 61 18.69 0.27 13.49
CA ASP A 61 19.42 0.28 12.23
C ASP A 61 18.62 1.01 11.14
N SER A 62 17.32 0.72 11.05
CA SER A 62 16.40 1.37 10.09
C SER A 62 16.25 2.86 10.39
N GLN A 63 16.07 3.23 11.67
CA GLN A 63 15.99 4.63 12.08
C GLN A 63 17.30 5.38 11.80
N SER A 64 18.45 4.75 12.05
CA SER A 64 19.76 5.33 11.76
C SER A 64 19.95 5.55 10.26
N PHE A 65 19.49 4.63 9.42
CA PHE A 65 19.47 4.77 7.97
C PHE A 65 18.60 5.96 7.52
N ILE A 66 17.35 6.03 7.99
CA ILE A 66 16.41 7.12 7.69
C ILE A 66 17.02 8.47 8.08
N ILE A 67 17.57 8.60 9.28
CA ILE A 67 18.18 9.86 9.76
C ILE A 67 19.35 10.29 8.85
N CYS A 68 20.19 9.34 8.41
CA CYS A 68 21.28 9.65 7.49
C CYS A 68 20.76 10.15 6.15
N CYS A 69 19.80 9.46 5.54
CA CYS A 69 19.20 9.84 4.26
C CYS A 69 18.51 11.21 4.32
N VAL A 70 17.66 11.44 5.33
CA VAL A 70 16.99 12.73 5.54
C VAL A 70 18.01 13.86 5.72
N ARG A 71 19.09 13.61 6.46
CA ARG A 71 20.14 14.61 6.68
C ARG A 71 20.85 14.96 5.38
N ASP A 72 21.20 13.97 4.56
CA ASP A 72 21.91 14.18 3.31
C ASP A 72 21.04 14.96 2.31
N TYR A 73 19.77 14.56 2.15
CA TYR A 73 18.81 15.26 1.30
C TYR A 73 18.49 16.68 1.80
N ALA A 74 18.34 16.87 3.11
CA ALA A 74 18.14 18.22 3.67
C ALA A 74 19.35 19.14 3.43
N LEU A 75 20.58 18.61 3.51
CA LEU A 75 21.78 19.37 3.19
C LEU A 75 21.84 19.73 1.70
N GLU A 76 21.49 18.80 0.82
CA GLU A 76 21.42 19.07 -0.62
C GLU A 76 20.36 20.12 -0.98
N LEU A 77 19.18 20.08 -0.34
CA LEU A 77 18.14 21.10 -0.48
C LEU A 77 18.64 22.46 0.00
N LEU A 78 19.22 22.53 1.20
CA LEU A 78 19.77 23.77 1.74
C LEU A 78 20.84 24.35 0.79
N PHE A 79 21.73 23.51 0.27
CA PHE A 79 22.77 23.90 -0.69
C PHE A 79 22.20 24.42 -2.01
N SER A 80 21.02 23.93 -2.42
CA SER A 80 20.36 24.34 -3.65
C SER A 80 19.46 25.58 -3.53
N LEU A 81 19.02 25.94 -2.31
CA LEU A 81 18.00 26.98 -2.09
C LEU A 81 18.55 28.25 -1.43
N ASP A 82 19.64 28.17 -0.67
CA ASP A 82 20.21 29.34 0.00
C ASP A 82 21.37 29.94 -0.81
N GLU A 83 21.07 30.99 -1.56
CA GLU A 83 22.06 31.76 -2.34
C GLU A 83 23.12 32.45 -1.48
N THR A 84 22.87 32.61 -0.18
CA THR A 84 23.75 33.38 0.72
C THR A 84 24.90 32.57 1.29
N GLN A 85 24.88 31.25 1.12
CA GLN A 85 25.90 30.35 1.65
C GLN A 85 27.12 30.21 0.71
N ALA A 86 28.28 29.93 1.30
CA ALA A 86 29.52 29.75 0.53
C ALA A 86 29.53 28.50 -0.39
N ALA A 87 28.70 27.51 -0.08
CA ALA A 87 28.58 26.24 -0.82
C ALA A 87 27.35 26.19 -1.75
N TYR A 88 26.78 27.34 -2.12
CA TYR A 88 25.57 27.39 -2.95
C TYR A 88 25.77 26.64 -4.27
N LYS A 89 24.90 25.67 -4.51
CA LYS A 89 24.89 24.80 -5.69
C LYS A 89 23.46 24.73 -6.23
N PRO A 90 23.03 25.71 -7.03
CA PRO A 90 21.67 25.77 -7.55
C PRO A 90 21.35 24.51 -8.35
N ARG A 91 20.14 23.99 -8.16
CA ARG A 91 19.57 22.89 -8.92
C ARG A 91 18.36 23.37 -9.71
N PRO A 92 18.00 22.72 -10.83
CA PRO A 92 16.71 22.90 -11.46
C PRO A 92 15.57 22.71 -10.45
N HIS A 93 14.47 23.43 -10.66
CA HIS A 93 13.30 23.33 -9.79
C HIS A 93 12.76 21.89 -9.73
N GLY A 94 12.70 21.18 -10.86
CA GLY A 94 12.26 19.78 -10.93
C GLY A 94 13.10 18.85 -10.05
N ASP A 95 14.42 18.95 -10.12
CA ASP A 95 15.33 18.16 -9.27
C ASP A 95 15.13 18.42 -7.77
N ASN A 96 14.75 19.66 -7.38
CA ASN A 96 14.43 19.97 -5.98
C ASN A 96 13.08 19.38 -5.56
N ILE A 97 12.11 19.31 -6.47
CA ILE A 97 10.83 18.64 -6.21
C ILE A 97 11.05 17.13 -6.05
N GLU A 98 11.83 16.51 -6.93
CA GLU A 98 12.22 15.09 -6.85
C GLU A 98 12.90 14.76 -5.51
N LEU A 99 13.88 15.58 -5.09
CA LEU A 99 14.57 15.41 -3.82
C LEU A 99 13.64 15.54 -2.59
N ILE A 100 12.61 16.40 -2.67
CA ILE A 100 11.60 16.52 -1.62
C ILE A 100 10.71 15.27 -1.60
N HIS A 101 10.34 14.73 -2.77
CA HIS A 101 9.59 13.48 -2.85
C HIS A 101 10.37 12.30 -2.25
N GLU A 102 11.65 12.15 -2.60
CA GLU A 102 12.52 11.12 -2.01
C GLU A 102 12.65 11.27 -0.49
N LEU A 103 12.74 12.51 0.03
CA LEU A 103 12.80 12.76 1.47
C LEU A 103 11.50 12.40 2.19
N LEU A 104 10.35 12.63 1.56
CA LEU A 104 9.04 12.23 2.10
C LEU A 104 8.88 10.70 2.10
N GLU A 105 9.27 10.03 1.01
CA GLU A 105 9.22 8.57 0.90
C GLU A 105 10.05 7.88 2.00
N VAL A 106 11.25 8.40 2.30
CA VAL A 106 12.12 7.87 3.36
C VAL A 106 11.54 8.06 4.78
N ILE A 107 10.67 9.06 4.99
CA ILE A 107 10.03 9.32 6.28
C ILE A 107 8.73 8.51 6.44
N ASP A 108 8.04 8.24 5.32
CA ASP A 108 6.73 7.62 5.27
C ASP A 108 6.78 6.07 5.22
N ASP A 109 7.96 5.44 5.30
CA ASP A 109 8.19 3.97 5.24
C ASP A 109 7.43 3.11 6.30
N ASP A 110 6.68 3.73 7.23
CA ASP A 110 5.77 3.04 8.19
C ASP A 110 4.28 3.13 7.77
N GLU A 111 3.95 3.87 6.70
CA GLU A 111 2.63 3.92 6.08
C GLU A 111 2.70 3.11 4.78
N PRO A 112 1.84 2.08 4.59
CA PRO A 112 1.82 1.35 3.33
C PRO A 112 1.43 2.32 2.22
N SER A 113 2.43 2.77 1.46
CA SER A 113 2.24 3.68 0.35
C SER A 113 1.16 3.14 -0.60
N PRO A 114 0.05 3.87 -0.82
CA PRO A 114 -0.76 3.71 -2.00
C PRO A 114 0.06 4.12 -3.22
N PRO A 115 -0.21 3.58 -4.42
CA PRO A 115 0.64 3.82 -5.58
C PRO A 115 0.64 5.30 -6.00
N LEU A 116 1.85 5.80 -6.23
CA LEU A 116 2.20 7.14 -6.74
C LEU A 116 1.37 7.60 -7.94
N ALA A 117 0.96 8.86 -7.91
CA ALA A 117 0.92 9.72 -9.09
C ALA A 117 1.28 11.16 -8.70
N SER A 118 2.30 11.67 -9.37
CA SER A 118 3.01 12.95 -9.19
C SER A 118 2.21 14.16 -9.68
N GLU A 119 2.56 15.32 -9.09
CA GLU A 119 2.51 16.69 -9.62
C GLU A 119 1.23 17.20 -10.33
N GLU A 120 0.56 18.20 -9.75
CA GLU A 120 0.63 19.60 -10.21
C GLU A 120 -0.33 20.53 -9.43
N THR A 121 0.08 21.79 -9.41
CA THR A 121 -0.41 22.98 -8.72
C THR A 121 -1.90 23.36 -8.84
N SER A 122 -2.33 24.20 -7.89
CA SER A 122 -3.44 25.18 -7.94
C SER A 122 -4.80 24.76 -7.37
N GLY A 123 -5.06 25.29 -6.17
CA GLY A 123 -6.37 25.62 -5.60
C GLY A 123 -7.57 24.78 -6.05
N THR A 124 -7.78 23.62 -5.44
CA THR A 124 -9.09 22.95 -5.48
C THR A 124 -9.28 22.17 -4.19
N THR A 125 -10.49 22.27 -3.64
CA THR A 125 -10.99 21.54 -2.46
C THR A 125 -10.39 20.14 -2.33
N GLN A 126 -9.75 19.86 -1.20
CA GLN A 126 -9.14 18.56 -0.88
C GLN A 126 -10.13 17.42 -1.16
N LYS A 127 -9.89 16.70 -2.26
CA LYS A 127 -10.70 15.57 -2.73
C LYS A 127 -10.63 14.48 -1.66
N THR A 128 -11.71 14.33 -0.89
CA THR A 128 -11.79 13.36 0.21
C THR A 128 -12.43 12.07 -0.29
N TYR A 129 -11.85 10.93 0.06
CA TYR A 129 -12.40 9.63 -0.30
C TYR A 129 -13.66 9.30 0.50
N PRO A 130 -14.75 8.86 -0.16
CA PRO A 130 -15.92 8.35 0.55
C PRO A 130 -15.56 7.12 1.40
N PRO A 131 -16.07 6.99 2.64
CA PRO A 131 -15.75 5.84 3.50
C PRO A 131 -16.06 4.48 2.86
N ALA A 132 -17.17 4.37 2.12
CA ALA A 132 -17.55 3.15 1.42
C ALA A 132 -16.54 2.77 0.33
N PHE A 133 -15.98 3.76 -0.38
CA PHE A 133 -14.93 3.55 -1.37
C PHE A 133 -13.62 3.10 -0.70
N SER A 134 -13.19 3.79 0.36
CA SER A 134 -11.99 3.44 1.11
C SER A 134 -12.07 2.01 1.67
N GLU A 135 -13.22 1.62 2.22
CA GLU A 135 -13.43 0.27 2.74
C GLU A 135 -13.38 -0.79 1.62
N ALA A 136 -13.96 -0.50 0.45
CA ALA A 136 -13.89 -1.40 -0.70
C ALA A 136 -12.47 -1.53 -1.28
N MET A 137 -11.71 -0.43 -1.32
CA MET A 137 -10.30 -0.44 -1.73
C MET A 137 -9.43 -1.23 -0.75
N ASN A 138 -9.64 -1.09 0.56
CA ASN A 138 -8.92 -1.87 1.56
C ASN A 138 -9.19 -3.36 1.41
N ARG A 139 -10.45 -3.76 1.20
CA ARG A 139 -10.80 -5.16 0.91
C ARG A 139 -10.11 -5.67 -0.35
N TYR A 140 -10.06 -4.86 -1.39
CA TYR A 140 -9.34 -5.22 -2.62
C TYR A 140 -7.86 -5.49 -2.34
N PHE A 141 -7.17 -4.61 -1.61
CA PHE A 141 -5.75 -4.79 -1.28
C PHE A 141 -5.49 -6.03 -0.42
N GLU A 142 -6.34 -6.30 0.58
CA GLU A 142 -6.24 -7.51 1.41
C GLU A 142 -6.40 -8.80 0.58
N ILE A 143 -7.30 -8.80 -0.40
CA ILE A 143 -7.53 -9.94 -1.29
C ILE A 143 -6.38 -10.09 -2.30
N ASP A 144 -5.88 -8.98 -2.84
CA ASP A 144 -4.75 -8.94 -3.78
C ASP A 144 -3.47 -9.47 -3.12
N GLU A 145 -3.16 -9.05 -1.90
CA GLU A 145 -1.99 -9.55 -1.14
C GLU A 145 -2.06 -11.07 -0.92
N ARG A 146 -3.28 -11.61 -0.74
CA ARG A 146 -3.50 -13.02 -0.43
C ARG A 146 -3.57 -13.91 -1.67
N LEU A 147 -4.20 -13.45 -2.74
CA LEU A 147 -4.59 -14.29 -3.90
C LEU A 147 -3.92 -13.83 -5.21
N GLY A 148 -3.38 -12.61 -5.25
CA GLY A 148 -2.82 -11.97 -6.44
C GLY A 148 -3.87 -11.32 -7.34
N GLY A 149 -3.43 -10.36 -8.16
CA GLY A 149 -4.29 -9.50 -9.00
C GLY A 149 -5.10 -10.24 -10.05
N ASP A 150 -4.59 -11.37 -10.53
CA ASP A 150 -5.25 -12.17 -11.57
C ASP A 150 -6.38 -13.06 -11.02
N HIS A 151 -6.50 -13.21 -9.70
CA HIS A 151 -7.51 -14.07 -9.10
C HIS A 151 -8.92 -13.49 -9.32
N PRO A 152 -9.93 -14.32 -9.69
CA PRO A 152 -11.30 -13.86 -9.94
C PRO A 152 -11.91 -13.03 -8.80
N GLU A 153 -11.60 -13.38 -7.56
CA GLU A 153 -12.07 -12.67 -6.35
C GLU A 153 -11.42 -11.28 -6.20
N THR A 154 -10.14 -11.15 -6.56
CA THR A 154 -9.42 -9.86 -6.57
C THR A 154 -10.02 -8.93 -7.63
N LYS A 155 -10.27 -9.46 -8.84
CA LYS A 155 -10.93 -8.73 -9.93
C LYS A 155 -12.35 -8.29 -9.54
N HIS A 156 -13.13 -9.16 -8.90
CA HIS A 156 -14.45 -8.83 -8.37
C HIS A 156 -14.37 -7.68 -7.36
N SER A 157 -13.48 -7.79 -6.36
CA SER A 157 -13.33 -6.74 -5.34
C SER A 157 -12.89 -5.40 -5.93
N PHE A 158 -12.03 -5.42 -6.96
CA PHE A 158 -11.64 -4.21 -7.69
C PHE A 158 -12.84 -3.55 -8.39
N MET A 159 -13.69 -4.34 -9.06
CA MET A 159 -14.90 -3.82 -9.73
C MET A 159 -15.86 -3.17 -8.74
N VAL A 160 -16.04 -3.77 -7.55
CA VAL A 160 -16.86 -3.19 -6.47
C VAL A 160 -16.26 -1.86 -6.00
N ALA A 161 -14.94 -1.77 -5.84
CA ALA A 161 -14.28 -0.54 -5.42
C ALA A 161 -14.41 0.57 -6.48
N MET A 162 -14.12 0.27 -7.76
CA MET A 162 -14.28 1.23 -8.86
C MET A 162 -15.72 1.72 -9.01
N HIS A 163 -16.69 0.88 -8.66
CA HIS A 163 -18.08 1.28 -8.67
C HIS A 163 -18.41 2.30 -7.57
N LEU A 164 -17.86 2.13 -6.36
CA LEU A 164 -18.04 3.06 -5.24
C LEU A 164 -17.17 4.32 -5.37
N ALA A 165 -16.33 4.39 -6.40
CA ALA A 165 -15.43 5.51 -6.62
C ALA A 165 -16.20 6.81 -6.85
N PRO A 166 -15.77 7.91 -6.21
CA PRO A 166 -16.36 9.21 -6.48
C PRO A 166 -16.10 9.64 -7.93
N ASP A 167 -16.98 10.47 -8.50
CA ASP A 167 -16.90 10.86 -9.92
C ASP A 167 -15.54 11.45 -10.29
N TRP A 168 -14.97 12.30 -9.44
CA TRP A 168 -13.65 12.88 -9.67
C TRP A 168 -12.54 11.83 -9.78
N PHE A 169 -12.65 10.71 -9.04
CA PHE A 169 -11.66 9.63 -9.09
C PHE A 169 -11.83 8.83 -10.37
N ARG A 170 -13.08 8.57 -10.77
CA ARG A 170 -13.38 7.91 -12.04
C ARG A 170 -12.88 8.72 -13.24
N ASP A 171 -13.02 10.04 -13.18
CA ASP A 171 -12.52 10.94 -14.22
C ASP A 171 -10.98 10.93 -14.29
N ASP A 172 -10.31 11.04 -13.13
CA ASP A 172 -8.85 10.96 -13.03
C ASP A 172 -8.33 9.58 -13.51
N PHE A 173 -9.02 8.50 -13.14
CA PHE A 173 -8.71 7.13 -13.56
C PHE A 173 -8.93 6.93 -15.07
N ALA A 174 -10.03 7.45 -15.63
CA ALA A 174 -10.29 7.38 -17.07
C ALA A 174 -9.20 8.12 -17.86
N LYS A 175 -8.79 9.31 -17.40
CA LYS A 175 -7.68 10.06 -18.00
C LYS A 175 -6.37 9.27 -17.94
N MET A 176 -6.07 8.64 -16.81
CA MET A 176 -4.88 7.80 -16.67
C MET A 176 -4.89 6.62 -17.66
N ILE A 177 -6.04 5.95 -17.85
CA ILE A 177 -6.17 4.85 -18.82
C ILE A 177 -5.92 5.37 -20.25
N GLU A 178 -6.44 6.55 -20.58
CA GLU A 178 -6.23 7.20 -21.88
C GLU A 178 -4.75 7.57 -22.10
N ASP A 179 -4.12 8.22 -21.13
CA ASP A 179 -2.72 8.66 -21.17
C ASP A 179 -1.75 7.47 -21.27
N LYS A 180 -2.04 6.37 -20.58
CA LYS A 180 -1.28 5.12 -20.68
C LYS A 180 -1.62 4.31 -21.92
N GLY A 181 -2.58 4.77 -22.73
CA GLY A 181 -3.04 4.11 -23.94
C GLY A 181 -3.52 2.68 -23.66
N LEU A 182 -4.17 2.46 -22.52
CA LEU A 182 -4.64 1.13 -22.10
C LEU A 182 -5.95 0.73 -22.78
N LEU A 183 -6.69 1.68 -23.36
CA LEU A 183 -7.85 1.38 -24.18
C LEU A 183 -7.44 0.84 -25.57
N PRO A 184 -8.20 -0.13 -26.11
CA PRO A 184 -8.06 -0.52 -27.51
C PRO A 184 -8.52 0.60 -28.45
N GLN A 185 -8.24 0.46 -29.74
CA GLN A 185 -8.84 1.34 -30.73
C GLN A 185 -10.36 1.16 -30.76
N SER A 186 -11.10 2.26 -30.88
CA SER A 186 -12.56 2.23 -31.03
C SER A 186 -12.95 1.41 -32.28
N SER A 187 -13.73 0.36 -32.11
CA SER A 187 -14.29 -0.45 -33.20
C SER A 187 -15.44 0.25 -33.93
N GLY A 188 -16.04 1.27 -33.31
CA GLY A 188 -17.07 2.11 -33.92
C GLY A 188 -17.56 3.19 -32.96
N TYR A 189 -18.64 3.88 -33.34
CA TYR A 189 -19.29 4.90 -32.52
C TYR A 189 -20.81 4.73 -32.54
N LEU A 190 -21.45 5.03 -31.41
CA LEU A 190 -22.90 5.20 -31.33
C LEU A 190 -23.33 6.51 -32.00
N ALA A 191 -24.63 6.67 -32.24
CA ALA A 191 -25.20 7.86 -32.86
C ALA A 191 -24.97 9.16 -32.07
N ASP A 192 -24.70 9.06 -30.77
CA ASP A 192 -24.34 10.17 -29.89
C ASP A 192 -22.82 10.48 -29.86
N GLY A 193 -22.02 9.72 -30.60
CA GLY A 193 -20.57 9.86 -30.65
C GLY A 193 -19.82 9.08 -29.56
N THR A 194 -20.50 8.25 -28.76
CA THR A 194 -19.84 7.40 -27.76
C THR A 194 -19.02 6.30 -28.45
N PRO A 195 -17.73 6.13 -28.14
CA PRO A 195 -16.90 5.08 -28.75
C PRO A 195 -17.33 3.70 -28.26
N VAL A 196 -17.36 2.75 -29.19
CA VAL A 196 -17.66 1.34 -28.93
C VAL A 196 -16.40 0.52 -29.18
N TYR A 197 -16.10 -0.39 -28.26
CA TYR A 197 -14.94 -1.28 -28.33
C TYR A 197 -15.44 -2.71 -28.43
N SER A 198 -14.96 -3.45 -29.44
CA SER A 198 -15.31 -4.86 -29.58
C SER A 198 -14.48 -5.72 -28.63
N LEU A 199 -15.02 -6.87 -28.24
CA LEU A 199 -14.32 -7.79 -27.35
C LEU A 199 -13.02 -8.31 -27.97
N GLU A 200 -12.96 -8.42 -29.30
CA GLU A 200 -11.73 -8.80 -30.02
C GLU A 200 -10.64 -7.75 -29.86
N ALA A 201 -11.00 -6.46 -29.99
CA ALA A 201 -10.05 -5.37 -29.82
C ALA A 201 -9.56 -5.27 -28.36
N ILE A 202 -10.46 -5.51 -27.39
CA ILE A 202 -10.11 -5.59 -25.97
C ILE A 202 -9.16 -6.77 -25.70
N ALA A 203 -9.47 -7.96 -26.22
CA ALA A 203 -8.66 -9.15 -26.06
C ALA A 203 -7.25 -8.98 -26.66
N GLU A 204 -7.17 -8.43 -27.88
CA GLU A 204 -5.89 -8.13 -28.55
C GLU A 204 -5.05 -7.14 -27.75
N LYS A 205 -5.69 -6.06 -27.23
CA LYS A 205 -5.00 -5.04 -26.45
C LYS A 205 -4.51 -5.54 -25.10
N ALA A 206 -5.30 -6.39 -24.44
CA ALA A 206 -4.96 -7.00 -23.15
C ALA A 206 -4.04 -8.22 -23.28
N GLY A 207 -3.80 -8.72 -24.51
CA GLY A 207 -2.98 -9.91 -24.74
C GLY A 207 -3.63 -11.22 -24.26
N ILE A 208 -4.97 -11.27 -24.22
CA ILE A 208 -5.75 -12.43 -23.78
C ILE A 208 -6.55 -13.04 -24.93
N THR A 209 -7.11 -14.22 -24.71
CA THR A 209 -8.01 -14.87 -25.67
C THR A 209 -9.41 -14.23 -25.65
N ILE A 210 -10.16 -14.39 -26.75
CA ILE A 210 -11.53 -13.88 -26.83
C ILE A 210 -12.43 -14.55 -25.79
N GLU A 211 -12.23 -15.84 -25.52
CA GLU A 211 -12.98 -16.59 -24.51
C GLU A 211 -12.71 -16.06 -23.09
N GLN A 212 -11.48 -15.63 -22.81
CA GLN A 212 -11.15 -14.97 -21.53
C GLN A 212 -11.81 -13.60 -21.43
N ALA A 213 -11.82 -12.80 -22.51
CA ALA A 213 -12.50 -11.52 -22.53
C ALA A 213 -14.02 -11.66 -22.33
N GLU A 214 -14.65 -12.69 -22.91
CA GLU A 214 -16.06 -13.01 -22.69
C GLU A 214 -16.35 -13.41 -21.23
N GLN A 215 -15.45 -14.18 -20.61
CA GLN A 215 -15.56 -14.56 -19.21
C GLN A 215 -15.45 -13.34 -18.27
N GLU A 216 -14.51 -12.43 -18.55
CA GLU A 216 -14.35 -11.19 -17.79
C GLU A 216 -15.54 -10.25 -17.97
N LEU A 217 -16.11 -10.17 -19.18
CA LEU A 217 -17.35 -9.42 -19.42
C LEU A 217 -18.52 -10.01 -18.61
N HIS A 218 -18.69 -11.33 -18.60
CA HIS A 218 -19.74 -11.98 -17.80
C HIS A 218 -19.58 -11.72 -16.30
N MET A 219 -18.34 -11.70 -15.81
CA MET A 219 -18.04 -11.33 -14.44
C MET A 219 -18.47 -9.88 -14.16
N MET A 220 -18.06 -8.93 -15.02
CA MET A 220 -18.44 -7.52 -14.91
C MET A 220 -19.97 -7.33 -14.90
N LEU A 221 -20.68 -8.02 -15.80
CA LEU A 221 -22.14 -7.99 -15.87
C LEU A 221 -22.79 -8.52 -14.60
N SER A 222 -22.27 -9.63 -14.06
CA SER A 222 -22.77 -10.24 -12.82
C SER A 222 -22.60 -9.30 -11.63
N VAL A 223 -21.43 -8.68 -11.48
CA VAL A 223 -21.17 -7.69 -10.40
C VAL A 223 -22.10 -6.48 -10.52
N ARG A 224 -22.31 -5.95 -11.73
CA ARG A 224 -23.26 -4.84 -11.92
C ARG A 224 -24.68 -5.20 -11.51
N GLN A 225 -25.11 -6.42 -11.84
CA GLN A 225 -26.42 -6.92 -11.46
C GLN A 225 -26.56 -7.11 -9.94
N GLU A 226 -25.53 -7.67 -9.29
CA GLU A 226 -25.48 -7.81 -7.82
C GLU A 226 -25.59 -6.46 -7.10
N LEU A 227 -24.92 -5.45 -7.64
CA LEU A 227 -24.93 -4.09 -7.08
C LEU A 227 -26.19 -3.30 -7.46
N GLY A 228 -27.07 -3.83 -8.31
CA GLY A 228 -28.33 -3.20 -8.69
C GLY A 228 -28.20 -2.07 -9.72
N PHE A 229 -27.11 -2.05 -10.50
CA PHE A 229 -26.85 -1.01 -11.50
C PHE A 229 -27.30 -1.41 -12.90
N SER A 230 -27.53 -0.37 -13.72
CA SER A 230 -27.93 -0.57 -15.11
C SER A 230 -26.84 -1.26 -15.92
N LEU A 231 -27.26 -2.12 -16.84
CA LEU A 231 -26.41 -2.72 -17.87
C LEU A 231 -26.31 -1.82 -19.12
N ASP A 232 -26.83 -0.59 -19.04
CA ASP A 232 -26.70 0.42 -20.09
C ASP A 232 -25.22 0.61 -20.45
N GLY A 233 -24.90 0.47 -21.73
CA GLY A 233 -23.54 0.51 -22.27
C GLY A 233 -23.04 -0.84 -22.81
N VAL A 234 -23.68 -1.97 -22.48
CA VAL A 234 -23.38 -3.25 -23.15
C VAL A 234 -24.26 -3.41 -24.39
N ILE A 235 -23.63 -3.34 -25.56
CA ILE A 235 -24.31 -3.40 -26.86
C ILE A 235 -24.31 -4.85 -27.34
N ASN A 236 -25.48 -5.48 -27.29
CA ASN A 236 -25.68 -6.83 -27.82
C ASN A 236 -26.17 -6.84 -29.29
N ASP A 237 -26.48 -5.68 -29.86
CA ASP A 237 -26.94 -5.52 -31.23
C ASP A 237 -26.05 -4.53 -32.00
N SER A 238 -25.30 -5.04 -32.98
CA SER A 238 -24.36 -4.28 -33.79
C SER A 238 -25.03 -3.30 -34.77
N SER A 239 -26.35 -3.35 -34.95
CA SER A 239 -27.10 -2.44 -35.84
C SER A 239 -27.05 -0.97 -35.42
N CYS A 240 -26.72 -0.70 -34.15
CA CYS A 240 -26.60 0.66 -33.59
C CYS A 240 -25.17 1.23 -33.66
N VAL A 241 -24.21 0.47 -34.18
CA VAL A 241 -22.79 0.85 -34.23
C VAL A 241 -22.41 1.32 -35.64
N HIS A 242 -21.93 2.55 -35.76
CA HIS A 242 -21.43 3.09 -37.02
C HIS A 242 -19.92 2.89 -37.12
N SER A 243 -19.45 2.32 -38.23
CA SER A 243 -18.03 2.13 -38.52
C SER A 243 -17.34 3.46 -38.82
N LYS A 244 -16.06 3.58 -38.42
CA LYS A 244 -15.19 4.70 -38.82
C LYS A 244 -15.11 4.77 -40.35
N GLN A 245 -15.58 5.86 -40.97
CA GLN A 245 -15.31 6.18 -42.39
C GLN A 245 -13.90 6.71 -42.56
#